data_AF-A0A380EJH8-F1
#
_entry.id   AF-A0A380EJH8-F1
#
_cell.length_a   1.000
_cell.length_b   1.000
_cell.length_c   1.000
_cell.angle_alpha   90.00
_cell.angle_beta   90.00
_cell.angle_gamma   90.00
#
_symmetry.space_group_name_H-M   'P 1'
#
loop_
_entity.id
_entity.type
_entity.pdbx_description
1 polymer ?
#
loop_
_entity_poly.entity_id
_entity_poly.type
_entity_poly.pdbx_seq_one_letter_code
_entity_poly.pdbx_strand_id
1 'polypeptide(L)'
;MSNSDLNIERINELAKKKKEVGLTQEEAKEQTALRKAYLESFRKGFKQQIENTKVIDPEGNDVTPEKIKEIQQKRDNKIKSQICKEFSDIIT
;
A
#
# COMPACT_ATOMS: atom_id res chain seq x y z
N MET A 1 8.67 4.21 -7.21
CA MET A 1 8.29 2.87 -7.70
C MET A 1 8.43 2.88 -9.20
N SER A 2 9.28 2.00 -9.75
CA SER A 2 9.54 1.86 -11.18
C SER A 2 8.36 1.19 -11.88
N ASN A 3 8.07 1.61 -13.11
CA ASN A 3 6.97 1.10 -13.94
C ASN A 3 7.04 -0.41 -14.26
N SER A 4 8.15 -1.07 -13.91
CA SER A 4 8.51 -2.45 -14.25
C SER A 4 7.89 -3.53 -13.36
N ASP A 5 7.56 -3.23 -12.10
CA ASP A 5 7.44 -4.29 -11.07
C ASP A 5 6.07 -4.99 -11.03
N LEU A 6 5.09 -4.49 -11.78
CA LEU A 6 3.69 -4.97 -11.75
C LEU A 6 3.09 -5.22 -13.14
N ASN A 7 3.92 -5.43 -14.17
CA ASN A 7 3.50 -5.69 -15.55
C ASN A 7 2.50 -4.64 -16.08
N ILE A 8 2.69 -3.37 -15.72
CA ILE A 8 1.79 -2.26 -16.09
C ILE A 8 1.73 -2.11 -17.61
N GLU A 9 2.85 -2.34 -18.29
CA GLU A 9 2.95 -2.36 -19.75
C GLU A 9 1.99 -3.38 -20.35
N ARG A 10 1.98 -4.61 -19.83
CA ARG A 10 1.07 -5.68 -20.27
C ARG A 10 -0.40 -5.33 -20.02
N ILE A 11 -0.71 -4.70 -18.88
CA ILE A 11 -2.06 -4.22 -18.59
C ILE A 11 -2.51 -3.18 -19.63
N ASN A 12 -1.61 -2.28 -20.02
CA ASN A 12 -1.89 -1.24 -21.02
C ASN A 12 -2.09 -1.82 -22.43
N GLU A 13 -1.28 -2.80 -22.83
CA GLU A 13 -1.46 -3.54 -24.08
C GLU A 13 -2.82 -4.22 -24.15
N LEU A 14 -3.20 -4.98 -23.12
CA LEU A 14 -4.50 -5.65 -23.03
C LEU A 14 -5.65 -4.63 -23.00
N ALA A 15 -5.46 -3.48 -22.35
CA ALA A 15 -6.46 -2.42 -22.32
C ALA A 15 -6.67 -1.77 -23.70
N LYS A 16 -5.58 -1.55 -24.45
CA LYS A 16 -5.63 -1.03 -25.82
C LYS A 16 -6.30 -2.04 -26.76
N LYS A 17 -5.92 -3.31 -26.67
CA LYS A 17 -6.53 -4.41 -27.44
C LYS A 17 -8.03 -4.54 -27.18
N LYS A 18 -8.46 -4.40 -25.91
CA LYS A 18 -9.89 -4.38 -25.52
C LYS A 18 -10.68 -3.30 -26.26
N LYS A 19 -10.08 -2.13 -26.44
CA LYS A 19 -10.73 -0.96 -27.05
C LYS A 19 -10.82 -1.06 -28.57
N GLU A 20 -9.81 -1.67 -29.22
CA GLU A 20 -9.70 -1.73 -30.67
C GLU A 20 -10.40 -2.96 -31.28
N VAL A 21 -10.08 -4.15 -30.78
CA VAL A 21 -10.44 -5.43 -31.44
C VAL A 21 -11.37 -6.29 -30.56
N GLY A 22 -11.43 -6.00 -29.26
CA GLY A 22 -12.09 -6.84 -28.27
C GLY A 22 -11.13 -7.84 -27.63
N LEU A 23 -11.53 -8.39 -26.49
CA LEU A 23 -10.67 -9.26 -25.67
C LEU A 23 -11.18 -10.69 -25.69
N THR A 24 -10.27 -11.65 -25.82
CA THR A 24 -10.62 -13.07 -25.64
C THR A 24 -10.85 -13.37 -24.15
N GLN A 25 -11.53 -14.47 -23.83
CA GLN A 25 -11.79 -14.83 -22.43
C GLN A 25 -10.51 -15.09 -21.64
N GLU A 26 -9.46 -15.62 -22.27
CA GLU A 26 -8.17 -15.89 -21.63
C GLU A 26 -7.44 -14.59 -21.28
N GLU A 27 -7.38 -13.65 -22.24
CA GLU A 27 -6.79 -12.32 -22.04
C GLU A 27 -7.57 -11.49 -21.00
N ALA A 28 -8.89 -11.64 -20.92
CA ALA A 28 -9.71 -11.00 -19.89
C ALA A 28 -9.41 -11.52 -18.48
N LYS A 29 -9.16 -12.83 -18.34
CA LYS A 29 -8.73 -13.42 -17.07
C LYS A 29 -7.33 -12.92 -16.67
N GLU A 30 -6.40 -12.89 -17.62
CA GLU A 30 -5.05 -12.35 -17.41
C GLU A 30 -5.10 -10.87 -16.98
N GLN A 31 -5.86 -10.04 -17.68
CA GLN A 31 -6.03 -8.62 -17.35
C GLN A 31 -6.60 -8.42 -15.94
N THR A 32 -7.57 -9.26 -15.54
CA THR A 32 -8.20 -9.19 -14.22
C THR A 32 -7.21 -9.58 -13.12
N ALA A 33 -6.44 -10.64 -13.32
CA ALA A 33 -5.41 -11.08 -12.39
C ALA A 33 -4.32 -10.02 -12.20
N LEU A 34 -3.81 -9.46 -13.30
CA LEU A 34 -2.78 -8.41 -13.28
C LEU A 34 -3.29 -7.13 -12.57
N ARG A 35 -4.53 -6.71 -12.86
CA ARG A 35 -5.13 -5.55 -12.18
C ARG A 35 -5.30 -5.78 -10.68
N LYS A 36 -5.69 -6.99 -10.27
CA LYS A 36 -5.83 -7.32 -8.86
C LYS A 36 -4.49 -7.21 -8.13
N ALA A 37 -3.43 -7.80 -8.69
CA ALA A 37 -2.08 -7.73 -8.12
C ALA A 37 -1.56 -6.29 -8.03
N TYR A 38 -1.82 -5.47 -9.05
CA TYR A 38 -1.48 -4.06 -9.04
C TYR A 38 -2.23 -3.30 -7.93
N LEU A 39 -3.55 -3.49 -7.81
CA LEU A 39 -4.36 -2.80 -6.80
C LEU A 39 -3.99 -3.18 -5.38
N GLU A 40 -3.63 -4.44 -5.12
CA GLU A 40 -3.17 -4.89 -3.81
C GLU A 40 -1.86 -4.19 -3.41
N SER A 41 -0.89 -4.15 -4.32
CA SER A 41 0.38 -3.46 -4.13
C SER A 41 0.20 -1.96 -3.95
N PHE A 42 -0.65 -1.33 -4.78
CA PHE A 42 -0.98 0.08 -4.70
C PHE A 42 -1.65 0.43 -3.36
N ARG A 43 -2.67 -0.34 -2.94
CA ARG A 43 -3.35 -0.13 -1.66
C ARG A 43 -2.41 -0.26 -0.48
N LYS A 44 -1.46 -1.21 -0.54
CA LYS A 44 -0.44 -1.39 0.50
C LYS A 44 0.47 -0.16 0.61
N GLY A 45 0.99 0.33 -0.51
CA GLY A 45 1.83 1.54 -0.53
C GLY A 45 1.07 2.78 -0.07
N PHE A 46 -0.16 2.96 -0.55
CA PHE A 46 -0.99 4.10 -0.18
C PHE A 46 -1.37 4.10 1.30
N LYS A 47 -1.70 2.93 1.86
CA LYS A 47 -1.94 2.76 3.30
C LYS A 47 -0.72 3.18 4.12
N GLN A 48 0.47 2.76 3.73
CA GLN A 48 1.71 3.15 4.39
C GLN A 48 1.95 4.67 4.33
N GLN A 49 1.66 5.30 3.19
CA GLN A 49 1.79 6.76 3.04
C GLN A 49 0.81 7.51 3.96
N ILE A 50 -0.45 7.07 4.04
CA ILE A 50 -1.46 7.65 4.95
C ILE A 50 -1.03 7.48 6.40
N GLU A 51 -0.58 6.29 6.78
CA GLU A 51 -0.14 5.99 8.16
C GLU A 51 1.03 6.86 8.61
N ASN A 52 1.85 7.37 7.68
CA ASN A 52 2.99 8.23 8.00
C ASN A 52 2.70 9.74 7.88
N THR A 53 1.53 10.12 7.37
CA THR A 53 1.18 11.52 7.15
C THR A 53 0.28 12.03 8.28
N LYS A 54 0.65 13.17 8.87
CA LYS A 54 -0.17 13.89 9.85
C LYS A 54 -0.90 15.03 9.15
N VAL A 55 -2.21 15.12 9.32
CA VAL A 55 -3.01 16.21 8.75
C VAL A 55 -3.25 17.26 9.83
N ILE A 56 -2.79 18.48 9.58
CA ILE A 56 -2.92 19.63 10.47
C ILE A 56 -3.84 20.64 9.80
N ASP A 57 -4.82 21.16 10.54
CA ASP A 57 -5.70 22.22 10.07
C ASP A 57 -4.98 23.59 10.08
N PRO A 58 -5.55 24.64 9.47
CA PRO A 58 -4.96 25.98 9.48
C PRO A 58 -4.84 26.61 10.89
N GLU A 59 -5.58 26.10 11.87
CA GLU A 59 -5.56 26.53 13.27
C GLU A 59 -4.49 25.80 14.09
N GLY A 60 -3.83 24.79 13.52
CA GLY A 60 -2.77 24.01 14.14
C GLY A 60 -3.23 22.72 14.84
N ASN A 61 -4.51 22.35 14.77
CA ASN A 61 -5.02 21.12 15.37
C ASN A 61 -4.77 19.91 14.46
N ASP A 62 -4.43 18.79 15.10
CA ASP A 62 -4.25 17.49 14.42
C ASP A 62 -5.60 16.81 14.18
N VAL A 63 -6.13 17.00 12.97
CA VAL A 63 -7.37 16.40 12.50
C VAL A 63 -7.17 15.02 11.87
N THR A 64 -6.02 14.38 12.09
CA THR A 64 -5.81 13.01 11.63
C THR A 64 -6.89 12.09 12.25
N PRO A 65 -7.62 11.31 11.43
CA PRO A 65 -8.68 10.43 11.92
C PRO A 65 -8.22 9.51 13.06
N GLU A 66 -9.07 9.33 14.08
CA GLU A 66 -8.75 8.55 15.30
C GLU A 66 -8.23 7.14 14.99
N LYS A 67 -8.83 6.49 13.99
CA LYS A 67 -8.42 5.15 13.54
C LYS A 67 -6.96 5.09 13.09
N ILE A 68 -6.43 6.14 12.49
CA ILE A 68 -5.03 6.19 12.05
C ILE A 68 -4.10 6.42 13.24
N LYS A 69 -4.50 7.30 14.18
CA LYS A 69 -3.76 7.55 15.43
C LYS A 69 -3.62 6.27 16.27
N GLU A 70 -4.68 5.48 16.40
CA GLU A 70 -4.63 4.19 17.11
C GLU A 70 -3.67 3.18 16.46
N ILE A 71 -3.66 3.11 15.12
CA ILE A 71 -2.77 2.20 14.38
C ILE A 71 -1.31 2.60 14.59
N GLN A 72 -0.99 3.89 14.55
CA GLN A 72 0.35 4.41 14.83
C GLN A 72 0.80 4.05 16.26
N GLN A 73 -0.04 4.32 17.27
CA GLN A 73 0.30 4.02 18.67
C GLN A 73 0.54 2.53 18.92
N LYS A 74 -0.29 1.64 18.35
CA LYS A 74 -0.11 0.19 18.46
C LYS A 74 1.21 -0.27 17.84
N ARG A 75 1.57 0.29 16.67
CA ARG A 75 2.85 0.01 16.00
C ARG A 75 4.03 0.48 16.85
N ASP A 76 3.98 1.70 17.37
CA ASP A 76 5.06 2.28 18.18
C ASP A 76 5.26 1.52 19.49
N ASN A 77 4.17 1.13 20.16
CA ASN A 77 4.23 0.32 21.38
C ASN A 77 4.82 -1.06 21.10
N LYS A 78 4.48 -1.68 19.97
CA LYS A 78 5.07 -2.96 19.54
C LYS A 78 6.57 -2.82 19.30
N ILE A 79 7.01 -1.78 18.59
CA ILE A 79 8.42 -1.50 18.31
C ILE A 79 9.18 -1.28 19.63
N LYS A 80 8.67 -0.44 20.53
CA LYS A 80 9.27 -0.21 21.86
C LYS A 80 9.41 -1.52 22.64
N SER A 81 8.39 -2.38 22.63
CA SER A 81 8.44 -3.68 23.33
C SER A 81 9.48 -4.64 22.73
N GLN A 82 9.63 -4.65 21.41
CA GLN A 82 10.61 -5.47 20.69
C GLN A 82 12.03 -5.02 21.02
N ILE A 83 12.26 -3.71 20.95
CA ILE A 83 13.53 -3.07 21.27
C ILE A 83 13.93 -3.35 22.73
N CYS A 84 13.00 -3.21 23.68
CA CYS A 84 13.28 -3.51 25.08
C CYS A 84 13.65 -4.97 25.32
N LYS A 85 13.07 -5.92 24.58
CA LYS A 85 13.44 -7.34 24.66
C LYS A 85 14.84 -7.57 24.09
N GLU A 86 15.11 -7.06 22.89
CA GLU A 86 16.43 -7.18 22.25
C GLU A 86 17.55 -6.55 23.10
N PHE A 87 17.31 -5.39 23.72
CA PHE A 87 18.27 -4.79 24.64
C PHE A 87 18.45 -5.60 25.93
N SER A 88 17.39 -6.22 26.46
CA SER A 88 17.49 -7.11 27.63
C SER A 88 18.32 -8.35 27.32
N ASP A 89 18.16 -8.93 26.14
CA ASP A 89 18.90 -10.12 25.70
C ASP A 89 20.40 -9.85 25.51
N ILE A 90 20.79 -8.60 25.24
CA ILE A 90 22.20 -8.17 25.10
C ILE A 90 22.88 -7.98 26.46
N ILE A 91 22.12 -7.64 27.51
CA ILE A 91 22.64 -7.30 28.85
C ILE A 91 22.71 -8.54 29.78
N THR A 92 22.04 -9.64 29.40
CA THR A 92 21.96 -10.88 30.19
C THR A 92 22.99 -11.91 29.73
#